data_AF-A0A417GIL2-F1
#
_entry.id   AF-A0A417GIL2-F1
#
_cell.length_a   1.000
_cell.length_b   1.000
_cell.length_c   1.000
_cell.angle_alpha   90.00
_cell.angle_beta   90.00
_cell.angle_gamma   90.00
#
_symmetry.space_group_name_H-M   'P 1'
#
loop_
_entity.id
_entity.type
_entity.pdbx_description
1 polymer ?
#
loop_
_entity_poly.entity_id
_entity_poly.type
_entity_poly.pdbx_seq_one_letter_code
_entity_poly.pdbx_strand_id
1 'polypeptide(L)'
;MHCRIQKDTEKHRQTYALRIAASDFYTAYFISNLLSEMLEQYPDLHYTLWIGQEEELLHYFETKKTDVMIVSSDTEYSGHPFRYISFEVSSLNLSSGGVILTPLTAYTQKRKIFWQNGSSHPLIAEFVRRFCQVHV
;
A
#
# COMPACT_ATOMS: atom_id res chain seq x y z
N MET A 1 27.60 -11.38 -17.97
CA MET A 1 26.53 -10.35 -17.92
C MET A 1 26.85 -9.42 -16.77
N HIS A 2 27.07 -8.13 -17.03
CA HIS A 2 27.27 -7.11 -15.99
C HIS A 2 26.02 -6.25 -15.92
N CYS A 3 25.26 -6.38 -14.83
CA CYS A 3 24.18 -5.47 -14.50
C CYS A 3 24.81 -4.20 -13.94
N ARG A 4 24.77 -3.10 -14.71
CA ARG A 4 25.15 -1.77 -14.23
C ARG A 4 23.90 -1.10 -13.69
N ILE A 5 23.84 -0.91 -12.38
CA ILE A 5 22.83 -0.07 -11.74
C ILE A 5 23.30 1.38 -11.92
N GLN A 6 22.65 2.11 -12.84
CA GLN A 6 22.77 3.57 -12.87
C GLN A 6 22.06 4.13 -11.64
N LYS A 7 22.82 4.81 -10.78
CA LYS A 7 22.26 5.68 -9.75
C LYS A 7 22.03 7.04 -10.38
N ASP A 8 20.78 7.35 -10.72
CA ASP A 8 20.39 8.72 -10.96
C ASP A 8 20.22 9.44 -9.62
N THR A 9 21.12 10.40 -9.38
CA THR A 9 21.02 11.35 -8.28
C THR A 9 20.25 12.57 -8.76
N GLU A 10 18.92 12.52 -8.70
CA GLU A 10 18.11 13.71 -8.88
C GLU A 10 17.85 14.38 -7.52
N LYS A 11 18.43 15.58 -7.36
CA LYS A 11 18.10 16.53 -6.30
C LYS A 11 16.63 16.94 -6.41
N HIS A 12 15.75 16.21 -5.74
CA HIS A 12 14.33 16.59 -5.63
C HIS A 12 14.13 17.59 -4.50
N ARG A 13 13.45 18.70 -4.80
CA ARG A 13 12.68 19.44 -3.78
C ARG A 13 11.88 18.38 -3.01
N GLN A 14 11.94 18.38 -1.68
CA GLN A 14 11.23 17.38 -0.87
C GLN A 14 9.71 17.59 -0.98
N THR A 15 9.11 17.12 -2.07
CA THR A 15 7.69 16.85 -2.16
C THR A 15 7.40 15.66 -1.26
N TYR A 16 6.37 15.78 -0.40
CA TYR A 16 6.00 14.70 0.50
C TYR A 16 5.66 13.45 -0.29
N ALA A 17 6.24 12.32 0.12
CA ALA A 17 5.97 11.01 -0.48
C ALA A 17 5.02 10.21 0.42
N LEU A 18 3.91 9.72 -0.10
CA LEU A 18 3.01 8.82 0.63
C LEU A 18 3.57 7.39 0.61
N ARG A 19 3.86 6.86 1.79
CA ARG A 19 4.59 5.61 2.00
C ARG A 19 3.66 4.53 2.53
N ILE A 20 3.34 3.52 1.73
CA ILE A 20 2.36 2.48 2.06
C ILE A 20 3.02 1.11 2.05
N ALA A 21 2.69 0.26 3.02
CA ALA A 21 3.13 -1.12 3.09
C ALA A 21 1.95 -2.09 3.07
N ALA A 22 2.13 -3.24 2.41
CA ALA A 22 1.13 -4.31 2.33
C ALA A 22 1.76 -5.69 2.59
N SER A 23 1.07 -6.56 3.32
CA SER A 23 1.60 -7.90 3.63
C SER A 23 1.42 -8.95 2.54
N ASP A 24 0.68 -8.63 1.48
CA ASP A 24 0.44 -9.55 0.37
C ASP A 24 0.25 -8.83 -0.97
N PHE A 25 0.36 -9.62 -2.04
CA PHE A 25 0.28 -9.14 -3.41
C PHE A 25 -1.11 -8.61 -3.81
N TYR A 26 -2.21 -9.24 -3.38
CA TYR A 26 -3.55 -8.80 -3.76
C TYR A 26 -3.85 -7.45 -3.14
N THR A 27 -3.55 -7.26 -1.86
CA THR A 27 -3.62 -5.96 -1.20
C THR A 27 -2.79 -4.92 -1.95
N ALA A 28 -1.54 -5.26 -2.30
CA ALA A 28 -0.64 -4.35 -3.02
C ALA A 28 -1.20 -3.94 -4.39
N TYR A 29 -1.83 -4.86 -5.12
CA TYR A 29 -2.48 -4.56 -6.39
C TYR A 29 -3.67 -3.60 -6.24
N PHE A 30 -4.54 -3.81 -5.24
CA PHE A 30 -5.64 -2.88 -4.98
C PHE A 30 -5.13 -1.50 -4.59
N ILE A 31 -4.07 -1.44 -3.77
CA ILE A 31 -3.40 -0.18 -3.44
C ILE A 31 -2.86 0.48 -4.71
N SER A 32 -2.17 -0.25 -5.59
CA SER A 32 -1.56 0.34 -6.79
C SER A 32 -2.59 0.95 -7.74
N ASN A 33 -3.77 0.33 -7.86
CA ASN A 33 -4.86 0.89 -8.67
C ASN A 33 -5.35 2.21 -8.09
N LEU A 34 -5.61 2.27 -6.79
CA LEU A 34 -6.01 3.52 -6.13
C LEU A 34 -4.91 4.59 -6.24
N LEU A 35 -3.64 4.21 -6.08
CA LEU A 35 -2.52 5.13 -6.22
C LEU A 35 -2.39 5.67 -7.64
N SER A 36 -2.74 4.89 -8.66
CA SER A 36 -2.76 5.35 -10.05
C SER A 36 -3.82 6.43 -10.25
N GLU A 37 -5.02 6.25 -9.70
CA GLU A 37 -6.09 7.26 -9.72
C GLU A 37 -5.69 8.53 -8.94
N MET A 38 -4.98 8.37 -7.83
CA MET A 38 -4.47 9.50 -7.05
C MET A 38 -3.36 10.25 -7.79
N LEU A 39 -2.46 9.55 -8.48
CA LEU A 39 -1.39 10.14 -9.27
C LEU A 39 -1.92 11.00 -10.42
N GLU A 40 -3.02 10.59 -11.06
CA GLU A 40 -3.70 11.42 -12.07
C GLU A 40 -4.21 12.75 -11.49
N GLN A 41 -4.67 12.74 -10.24
CA GLN A 41 -5.19 13.94 -9.55
C GLN A 41 -4.09 14.81 -8.95
N TYR A 42 -2.97 14.19 -8.56
CA TYR A 42 -1.86 14.84 -7.87
C TYR A 42 -0.50 14.39 -8.47
N PRO A 43 -0.17 14.79 -9.71
CA PRO A 43 0.98 14.27 -10.45
C PRO A 43 2.34 14.65 -9.84
N ASP A 44 2.39 15.71 -9.02
CA ASP A 44 3.62 16.17 -8.37
C ASP A 44 3.97 15.38 -7.10
N LEU A 45 3.11 14.46 -6.67
CA LEU A 45 3.32 13.65 -5.48
C LEU A 45 4.01 12.33 -5.80
N HIS A 46 4.89 11.92 -4.90
CA HIS A 46 5.52 10.61 -4.96
C HIS A 46 4.77 9.62 -4.09
N TYR A 47 4.67 8.39 -4.58
CA TYR A 47 4.07 7.28 -3.85
C TYR A 47 5.08 6.13 -3.80
N THR A 48 5.20 5.52 -2.62
CA THR A 48 6.03 4.32 -2.46
C THR A 48 5.18 3.21 -1.86
N LEU A 49 5.17 2.06 -2.53
CA LEU A 49 4.51 0.85 -2.07
C LEU A 49 5.56 -0.23 -1.78
N TRP A 50 5.61 -0.70 -0.54
CA TRP A 50 6.38 -1.89 -0.16
C TRP A 50 5.47 -3.10 0.05
N ILE A 51 6.02 -4.26 -0.29
CA ILE A 51 5.43 -5.56 0.03
C ILE A 51 6.45 -6.32 0.85
N GLY A 52 6.04 -6.90 1.97
CA GLY A 52 6.95 -7.58 2.88
C GLY A 52 6.22 -8.44 3.90
N GLN A 53 6.97 -9.13 4.76
CA GLN A 53 6.40 -9.95 5.82
C GLN A 53 5.86 -9.07 6.95
N GLU A 54 4.80 -9.52 7.63
CA GLU A 54 4.10 -8.69 8.62
C GLU A 54 5.00 -8.19 9.75
N GLU A 55 5.92 -9.02 10.24
CA GLU A 55 6.91 -8.64 11.25
C GLU A 55 7.81 -7.48 10.78
N GLU A 56 8.25 -7.51 9.52
CA GLU A 56 9.06 -6.45 8.92
C GLU A 56 8.23 -5.17 8.75
N LEU A 57 6.98 -5.30 8.31
CA LEU A 57 6.09 -4.16 8.09
C LEU A 57 5.75 -3.47 9.41
N LEU A 58 5.50 -4.23 10.48
CA LEU A 58 5.28 -3.72 11.83
C LEU A 58 6.49 -2.89 12.28
N HIS A 59 7.70 -3.44 12.13
CA HIS A 59 8.92 -2.70 12.47
C HIS A 59 9.08 -1.41 11.64
N TYR A 60 8.78 -1.46 10.34
CA TYR A 60 8.81 -0.27 9.47
C TYR A 60 7.78 0.78 9.89
N PHE A 61 6.61 0.34 10.31
CA PHE A 61 5.53 1.21 10.76
C PHE A 61 5.85 1.87 12.10
N GLU A 62 6.35 1.10 13.08
CA GLU A 62 6.77 1.63 14.38
C GLU A 62 7.93 2.62 14.27
N THR A 63 8.86 2.38 13.34
CA THR A 63 9.98 3.28 13.05
C THR A 63 9.61 4.44 12.11
N LYS A 64 8.32 4.62 11.80
CA LYS A 64 7.77 5.71 10.95
C LYS A 64 8.36 5.76 9.54
N LYS A 65 8.84 4.61 9.04
CA LYS A 65 9.29 4.46 7.65
C LYS A 65 8.11 4.36 6.69
N THR A 66 6.95 3.92 7.17
CA THR A 66 5.69 3.87 6.44
C THR A 66 4.64 4.76 7.10
N ASP A 67 3.80 5.38 6.27
CA ASP A 67 2.69 6.23 6.69
C ASP A 67 1.40 5.41 6.89
N VAL A 68 1.25 4.35 6.09
CA VAL A 68 0.12 3.41 6.13
C VAL A 68 0.65 1.99 6.03
N MET A 69 0.05 1.06 6.77
CA MET A 69 0.36 -0.35 6.74
C MET A 69 -0.93 -1.17 6.68
N ILE A 70 -0.98 -2.13 5.76
CA ILE A 70 -2.12 -3.03 5.57
C ILE A 70 -1.66 -4.48 5.74
N VAL A 71 -2.21 -5.17 6.73
CA VAL A 71 -1.79 -6.51 7.16
C VAL A 71 -3.00 -7.42 7.35
N SER A 72 -2.78 -8.72 7.60
CA SER A 72 -3.84 -9.67 7.94
C SER A 72 -4.73 -9.17 9.08
N SER A 73 -6.00 -9.59 9.09
CA SER A 73 -6.87 -9.39 10.25
C SER A 73 -6.33 -10.08 11.50
N ASP A 74 -5.52 -11.12 11.33
CA ASP A 74 -5.03 -11.95 12.41
C ASP A 74 -3.73 -11.40 13.01
N THR A 75 -3.14 -10.37 12.41
CA THR A 75 -1.95 -9.71 12.94
C THR A 75 -2.26 -9.09 14.30
N GLU A 76 -1.52 -9.52 15.32
CA GLU A 76 -1.62 -9.01 16.69
C GLU A 76 -0.81 -7.72 16.83
N TYR A 77 -1.49 -6.59 16.69
CA TYR A 77 -0.89 -5.27 16.88
C TYR A 77 -1.92 -4.27 17.39
N SER A 78 -1.57 -3.54 18.45
CA SER A 78 -2.46 -2.58 19.15
C SER A 78 -1.83 -1.21 19.35
N GLY A 79 -0.65 -0.95 18.79
CA GLY A 79 0.09 0.31 18.99
C GLY A 79 -0.56 1.53 18.33
N HIS A 80 -1.43 1.32 17.34
CA HIS A 80 -2.05 2.39 16.56
C HIS A 80 -3.52 2.07 16.25
N PRO A 81 -4.37 3.11 16.03
CA PRO A 81 -5.70 2.90 15.51
C PRO A 81 -5.71 2.21 14.16
N PHE A 82 -6.72 1.38 13.97
CA PHE A 82 -6.91 0.62 12.75
C PHE A 82 -8.37 0.54 12.37
N ARG A 83 -8.61 0.11 11.12
CA ARG A 83 -9.91 -0.32 10.64
C ARG A 83 -9.80 -1.69 10.01
N TYR A 84 -10.88 -2.46 10.11
CA TYR A 84 -11.04 -3.65 9.30
C TYR A 84 -11.49 -3.24 7.89
N ILE A 85 -10.93 -3.92 6.91
CA ILE A 85 -11.36 -3.86 5.51
C ILE A 85 -11.47 -5.27 4.98
N SER A 86 -12.37 -5.46 4.02
CA SER A 86 -12.55 -6.72 3.33
C SER A 86 -12.55 -6.48 1.83
N PHE A 87 -11.94 -7.38 1.07
CA PHE A 87 -12.08 -7.37 -0.38
C PHE A 87 -12.10 -8.78 -0.95
N GLU A 88 -12.87 -8.94 -2.01
CA GLU A 88 -12.97 -10.18 -2.77
C GLU A 88 -11.74 -10.35 -3.64
N VAL A 89 -11.04 -11.47 -3.43
CA VAL A 89 -9.93 -11.87 -4.27
C VAL A 89 -10.47 -12.70 -5.44
N SER A 90 -10.40 -12.09 -6.62
CA SER A 90 -10.77 -12.68 -7.89
C SER A 90 -9.63 -12.52 -8.91
N SER A 91 -9.83 -13.00 -10.13
CA SER A 91 -8.83 -12.87 -11.18
C SER A 91 -8.47 -11.42 -11.45
N LEU A 92 -7.18 -11.08 -11.37
CA LEU A 92 -6.65 -9.75 -11.60
C LEU A 92 -5.91 -9.69 -12.94
N ASN A 93 -6.12 -8.61 -13.69
CA ASN A 93 -5.38 -8.35 -14.92
C ASN A 93 -4.14 -7.52 -14.60
N LEU A 94 -2.95 -8.11 -14.74
CA LEU A 94 -1.72 -7.36 -14.62
C LEU A 94 -1.53 -6.58 -15.92
N SER A 95 -1.70 -5.26 -15.84
CA SER A 95 -1.86 -4.30 -16.95
C SER A 95 -0.68 -4.18 -17.92
N SER A 96 0.26 -5.13 -17.92
CA SER A 96 1.26 -5.30 -18.98
C SER A 96 1.41 -6.78 -19.35
N GLY A 97 1.09 -7.12 -20.60
CA GLY A 97 1.38 -8.44 -21.18
C GLY A 97 0.25 -9.47 -21.21
N GLY A 98 -0.98 -9.11 -20.81
CA GLY A 98 -2.13 -10.03 -20.88
C GLY A 98 -2.07 -11.16 -19.85
N VAL A 99 -1.31 -10.97 -18.77
CA VAL A 99 -1.18 -11.94 -17.69
C VAL A 99 -2.34 -11.78 -16.72
N ILE A 100 -3.06 -12.87 -16.48
CA ILE A 100 -4.16 -12.93 -15.52
C ILE A 100 -3.69 -13.69 -14.29
N LEU A 101 -3.61 -13.01 -13.15
CA LEU A 101 -3.40 -13.66 -11.86
C LEU A 101 -4.74 -14.21 -11.38
N THR A 102 -4.88 -15.53 -11.30
CA THR A 102 -6.13 -16.19 -10.88
C THR A 102 -5.91 -16.98 -9.59
N PRO A 103 -6.66 -16.70 -8.52
CA PRO A 103 -6.63 -17.54 -7.33
C PRO A 103 -7.26 -18.91 -7.63
N LEU A 104 -6.80 -19.96 -6.96
CA LEU A 104 -7.36 -21.32 -7.14
C LEU A 104 -8.86 -21.39 -6.80
N THR A 105 -9.29 -20.60 -5.81
CA THR A 105 -10.69 -20.42 -5.41
C THR A 105 -10.91 -18.96 -5.10
N ALA A 106 -12.10 -18.43 -5.37
CA ALA A 106 -12.48 -17.10 -4.89
C ALA A 106 -12.55 -17.10 -3.36
N TYR A 107 -12.08 -16.03 -2.73
CA TYR A 107 -12.12 -15.88 -1.28
C TYR A 107 -12.09 -14.40 -0.90
N THR A 108 -12.69 -14.09 0.24
CA THR A 108 -12.60 -12.76 0.86
C THR A 108 -11.34 -12.69 1.71
N GLN A 109 -10.51 -11.67 1.50
CA GLN A 109 -9.44 -11.34 2.44
C GLN A 109 -9.94 -10.31 3.44
N LYS A 110 -9.74 -10.60 4.73
CA LYS A 110 -9.93 -9.63 5.80
C LYS A 110 -8.58 -9.06 6.20
N ARG A 111 -8.49 -7.74 6.26
CA ARG A 111 -7.24 -7.02 6.56
C ARG A 111 -7.48 -5.96 7.61
N LYS A 112 -6.40 -5.55 8.28
CA LYS A 112 -6.34 -4.35 9.10
C LYS A 112 -5.53 -3.29 8.39
N ILE A 113 -6.06 -2.08 8.31
CA ILE A 113 -5.33 -0.89 7.86
C ILE A 113 -4.97 -0.04 9.09
N PHE A 114 -3.68 0.21 9.27
CA PHE A 114 -3.10 1.10 10.28
C PHE A 114 -2.53 2.34 9.59
N TRP A 115 -2.58 3.50 10.24
CA TRP A 115 -1.98 4.72 9.71
C TRP A 115 -1.34 5.59 10.81
N GLN A 116 -0.38 6.40 10.41
CA GLN A 116 0.32 7.31 11.31
C GLN A 116 -0.61 8.47 11.71
N ASN A 117 -1.05 8.49 12.97
CA ASN A 117 -1.89 9.56 13.51
C ASN A 117 -1.11 10.85 13.82
N GLY A 118 0.22 10.80 13.85
CA GLY A 118 1.08 11.92 14.26
C GLY A 118 1.50 12.85 13.13
N SER A 119 1.32 12.45 11.87
CA SER A 119 1.71 13.21 10.68
C SER A 119 0.46 13.64 9.95
N SER A 120 0.08 14.91 10.15
CA SER A 120 -1.11 15.59 9.62
C SER A 120 -1.13 15.78 8.10
N HIS A 121 -0.40 14.96 7.33
CA HIS A 121 -0.41 15.13 5.88
C HIS A 121 -1.77 14.70 5.32
N PRO A 122 -2.52 15.59 4.65
CA PRO A 122 -3.90 15.32 4.21
C PRO A 122 -4.03 14.07 3.33
N LEU A 123 -2.96 13.69 2.63
CA LEU A 123 -2.91 12.51 1.78
C LEU A 123 -3.07 11.19 2.53
N ILE A 124 -2.61 11.07 3.77
CA ILE A 124 -2.79 9.83 4.55
C ILE A 124 -4.29 9.64 4.80
N ALA A 125 -4.95 10.69 5.28
CA ALA A 125 -6.38 10.66 5.54
C ALA A 125 -7.18 10.42 4.26
N GLU A 126 -6.81 11.07 3.15
CA GLU A 126 -7.48 10.88 1.87
C GLU A 126 -7.31 9.46 1.32
N PHE A 127 -6.10 8.89 1.41
CA PHE A 127 -5.85 7.51 1.03
C PHE A 127 -6.69 6.53 1.87
N VAL A 128 -6.61 6.64 3.20
CA VAL A 128 -7.36 5.75 4.11
C VAL A 128 -8.86 5.88 3.85
N ARG A 129 -9.37 7.11 3.64
CA ARG A 129 -10.78 7.37 3.33
C ARG A 129 -11.20 6.68 2.03
N ARG A 130 -10.45 6.86 0.93
CA ARG A 130 -10.77 6.24 -0.37
C ARG A 130 -10.66 4.71 -0.31
N PHE A 131 -9.57 4.20 0.26
CA PHE A 131 -9.33 2.77 0.33
C PHE A 131 -10.41 2.06 1.17
N CYS A 132 -10.81 2.64 2.31
CA CYS A 132 -11.88 2.07 3.12
C CYS A 132 -13.29 2.24 2.52
N GLN A 133 -13.53 3.19 1.60
CA GLN A 133 -14.84 3.34 0.95
C GLN A 133 -15.12 2.23 -0.07
N VAL A 134 -14.07 1.73 -0.72
CA VAL A 134 -14.16 0.67 -1.73
C VAL A 134 -14.18 -0.72 -1.09
N HIS A 135 -13.65 -0.83 0.14
CA HIS A 135 -13.37 -2.10 0.81
C HIS A 135 -13.98 -2.12 2.23
N VAL A 136 -15.26 -2.49 2.32
CA VAL A 136 -16.02 -2.69 3.57
C VAL A 136 -16.42 -4.16 3.70
#